data_AF-A0A1A3BEN9-F1
#
_entry.id   AF-A0A1A3BEN9-F1
#
_cell.length_a   1.000
_cell.length_b   1.000
_cell.length_c   1.000
_cell.angle_alpha   90.00
_cell.angle_beta   90.00
_cell.angle_gamma   90.00
#
_symmetry.space_group_name_H-M   'P 1'
#
loop_
_entity.id
_entity.type
_entity.pdbx_description
1 polymer ?
#
loop_
_entity_poly.entity_id
_entity_poly.type
_entity_poly.pdbx_seq_one_letter_code
_entity_poly.pdbx_strand_id
1 'polypeptide(L)'
;MFVDTDLLRMGADFSKSAGEIVKRGAAELASTPVPAGIFGDFDAAHAFHNALGRAHEAQVATMHSHHAGLSGLAEKANDGAAHFVKQDDAGAAAVRVAGEGFD
;
A
#
# COMPACT_ATOMS: atom_id res chain seq x y z
N MET A 1 -13.55 0.43 -24.43
CA MET A 1 -13.31 0.11 -23.00
C MET A 1 -13.58 1.36 -22.21
N PHE A 2 -14.38 1.28 -21.14
CA PHE A 2 -14.65 2.42 -20.26
C PHE A 2 -13.91 2.18 -18.94
N VAL A 3 -13.17 3.18 -18.47
CA VAL A 3 -12.44 3.13 -17.20
C VAL A 3 -12.91 4.30 -16.36
N ASP A 4 -13.40 4.01 -15.17
CA ASP A 4 -13.74 5.02 -14.18
C ASP A 4 -12.46 5.50 -13.48
N THR A 5 -11.92 6.64 -13.96
CA THR A 5 -10.69 7.20 -13.43
C THR A 5 -10.85 7.78 -12.03
N ASP A 6 -12.07 8.14 -11.63
CA ASP A 6 -12.34 8.66 -10.29
C ASP A 6 -12.37 7.52 -9.28
N LEU A 7 -12.91 6.36 -9.66
CA LEU A 7 -12.81 5.15 -8.86
C LEU A 7 -11.36 4.68 -8.70
N LEU A 8 -10.53 4.82 -9.75
CA LEU A 8 -9.09 4.55 -9.64
C LEU A 8 -8.39 5.47 -8.63
N ARG A 9 -8.66 6.78 -8.68
CA ARG A 9 -8.12 7.75 -7.70
C ARG A 9 -8.60 7.46 -6.29
N MET A 10 -9.89 7.15 -6.12
CA MET A 10 -10.45 6.77 -4.84
C MET A 10 -9.77 5.50 -4.29
N GLY A 11 -9.55 4.48 -5.13
CA GLY A 11 -8.81 3.28 -4.75
C GLY A 11 -7.36 3.58 -4.37
N ALA A 12 -6.72 4.54 -5.04
CA ALA A 12 -5.38 5.01 -4.68
C ALA A 12 -5.36 5.65 -3.30
N ASP A 13 -6.32 6.53 -3.00
CA ASP A 13 -6.43 7.19 -1.70
C ASP A 13 -6.70 6.20 -0.57
N PHE A 14 -7.57 5.21 -0.79
CA PHE A 14 -7.78 4.13 0.17
C PHE A 14 -6.53 3.30 0.41
N SER A 15 -5.82 2.93 -0.66
CA SER A 15 -4.58 2.16 -0.56
C SER A 15 -3.51 2.93 0.22
N LYS A 16 -3.36 4.23 -0.06
CA LYS A 16 -2.44 5.12 0.65
C LYS A 16 -2.80 5.23 2.14
N SER A 17 -4.08 5.44 2.45
CA SER A 17 -4.58 5.50 3.83
C SER A 17 -4.30 4.20 4.59
N ALA A 18 -4.61 3.05 3.98
CA ALA A 18 -4.30 1.74 4.54
C ALA A 18 -2.80 1.55 4.76
N GLY A 19 -1.97 2.00 3.82
CA GLY A 19 -0.51 2.00 3.96
C GLY A 19 -0.05 2.76 5.20
N GLU A 20 -0.52 3.99 5.40
CA GLU A 20 -0.15 4.80 6.57
C GLU A 20 -0.65 4.20 7.89
N ILE A 21 -1.81 3.53 7.89
CA ILE A 21 -2.28 2.77 9.07
C ILE A 21 -1.30 1.63 9.40
N VAL A 22 -0.92 0.83 8.39
CA VAL A 22 0.01 -0.29 8.59
C VAL A 22 1.39 0.21 9.04
N LYS A 23 1.90 1.30 8.47
CA LYS A 23 3.17 1.91 8.87
C LYS A 23 3.16 2.36 10.33
N ARG A 24 2.08 3.03 10.77
CA ARG A 24 1.92 3.41 12.18
C ARG A 24 1.87 2.19 13.09
N GLY A 25 1.08 1.17 12.72
CA GLY A 25 1.02 -0.09 13.47
C GLY A 25 2.39 -0.79 13.54
N ALA A 26 3.19 -0.75 12.47
CA ALA A 26 4.53 -1.33 12.46
C ALA A 26 5.45 -0.60 13.44
N ALA A 27 5.38 0.73 13.49
CA ALA A 27 6.15 1.54 14.44
C ALA A 27 5.73 1.28 15.90
N GLU A 28 4.42 1.20 16.16
CA GLU A 28 3.89 0.87 17.48
C GLU A 28 4.34 -0.54 17.92
N LEU A 29 4.19 -1.54 17.05
CA LEU A 29 4.64 -2.90 17.32
C LEU A 29 6.15 -2.94 17.57
N ALA A 30 6.96 -2.31 16.72
CA ALA A 30 8.41 -2.23 16.89
C ALA A 30 8.82 -1.56 18.21
N SER A 31 8.05 -0.58 18.68
CA SER A 31 8.30 0.15 19.93
C SER A 31 7.95 -0.64 21.20
N THR A 32 7.34 -1.82 21.07
CA THR A 32 6.87 -2.66 22.18
C THR A 32 7.60 -4.00 22.26
N PRO A 33 8.93 -4.01 22.46
CA PRO A 33 9.68 -5.25 22.63
C PRO A 33 9.27 -5.94 23.93
N VAL A 34 9.27 -7.27 23.90
CA VAL A 34 8.99 -8.09 25.08
C VAL A 34 10.20 -8.02 26.02
N PRO A 35 10.05 -7.60 27.29
CA PRO A 35 11.16 -7.57 28.24
C PRO A 35 11.77 -8.96 28.47
N ALA A 36 13.10 -9.02 28.57
CA ALA A 36 13.79 -10.25 28.96
C ALA A 36 13.36 -10.68 30.38
N GLY A 37 13.29 -11.99 30.61
CA GLY A 37 12.97 -12.55 31.92
C GLY A 37 11.50 -12.50 32.34
N ILE A 38 10.60 -11.89 31.54
CA ILE A 38 9.15 -11.87 31.84
C ILE A 38 8.53 -13.28 31.93
N PHE A 39 9.15 -14.25 31.28
CA PHE A 39 8.72 -15.65 31.29
C PHE A 39 9.41 -16.50 32.36
N GLY A 40 10.32 -15.91 33.15
CA GLY A 40 11.15 -16.59 34.14
C GLY A 40 12.58 -16.92 33.66
N ASP A 41 13.39 -17.46 34.58
CA ASP A 41 14.80 -17.79 34.37
C ASP A 41 14.99 -19.31 34.29
N PHE A 42 14.62 -19.89 33.14
CA PHE A 42 14.79 -21.31 32.83
C PHE A 42 14.87 -21.50 31.31
N ASP A 43 15.46 -22.61 30.85
CA ASP A 43 15.79 -22.80 29.43
C ASP A 43 14.57 -22.63 28.49
N ALA A 44 13.41 -23.17 28.86
CA ALA A 44 12.20 -23.05 28.05
C ALA A 44 11.68 -21.59 27.98
N ALA A 45 11.85 -20.79 29.03
CA ALA A 45 11.50 -19.36 29.00
C ALA A 45 12.38 -18.58 28.02
N HIS A 46 13.69 -18.86 28.01
CA HIS A 46 14.63 -18.25 27.07
C HIS A 46 14.32 -18.66 25.62
N ALA A 47 14.04 -19.94 25.39
CA ALA A 47 13.66 -20.45 24.08
C ALA A 47 12.38 -19.77 23.56
N PHE A 48 11.37 -19.62 24.43
CA PHE A 48 10.13 -18.94 24.09
C PHE A 48 10.34 -17.46 23.82
N HIS A 49 11.08 -16.75 24.67
CA HIS A 49 11.43 -15.34 24.47
C HIS A 49 12.09 -15.11 23.11
N ASN A 50 13.08 -15.95 22.76
CA ASN A 50 13.76 -15.87 21.47
C ASN A 50 12.84 -16.16 20.28
N ALA A 51 11.95 -17.15 20.40
CA ALA A 51 10.97 -17.45 19.36
C ALA A 51 9.98 -16.29 19.15
N LEU A 52 9.50 -15.70 20.25
CA LEU A 52 8.60 -14.56 20.22
C LEU A 52 9.28 -13.32 19.64
N GLY A 53 10.54 -13.05 20.01
CA GLY A 53 11.33 -11.95 19.43
C GLY A 53 11.47 -12.08 17.91
N ARG A 54 11.81 -13.27 17.41
CA ARG A 54 11.87 -13.51 15.95
C ARG A 54 10.52 -13.33 15.27
N ALA A 55 9.44 -13.79 15.89
CA ALA A 55 8.09 -13.61 15.34
C ALA A 55 7.67 -12.13 15.33
N HIS A 56 8.04 -11.38 16.36
CA HIS A 56 7.82 -9.93 16.45
C HIS A 56 8.55 -9.19 15.33
N GLU A 57 9.85 -9.43 15.15
CA GLU A 57 10.64 -8.84 14.07
C GLU A 57 10.09 -9.19 12.68
N ALA A 58 9.73 -10.47 12.47
CA ALA A 58 9.15 -10.93 11.22
C ALA A 58 7.81 -10.25 10.91
N GLN A 59 6.98 -10.02 11.94
CA GLN A 59 5.71 -9.33 11.79
C GLN A 59 5.92 -7.85 11.43
N VAL A 60 6.84 -7.17 12.10
CA VAL A 60 7.21 -5.78 11.77
C VAL A 60 7.69 -5.67 10.31
N ALA A 61 8.57 -6.58 9.88
CA ALA A 61 9.05 -6.63 8.50
C ALA A 61 7.91 -6.89 7.48
N THR A 62 6.96 -7.76 7.82
CA THR A 62 5.77 -8.03 7.00
C THR A 62 4.90 -6.79 6.87
N MET A 63 4.68 -6.05 7.96
CA MET A 63 3.92 -4.81 7.94
C MET A 63 4.61 -3.73 7.09
N HIS A 64 5.93 -3.59 7.16
CA HIS A 64 6.66 -2.69 6.26
C HIS A 64 6.53 -3.08 4.78
N SER A 65 6.53 -4.37 4.49
CA SER A 65 6.31 -4.89 3.13
C SER A 65 4.90 -4.58 2.62
N HIS A 66 3.89 -4.71 3.48
CA HIS A 66 2.51 -4.31 3.16
C HIS A 66 2.38 -2.82 2.90
N HIS A 67 3.01 -1.97 3.72
CA HIS A 67 3.05 -0.53 3.46
C HIS A 67 3.65 -0.23 2.07
N ALA A 68 4.80 -0.81 1.74
CA ALA A 68 5.41 -0.62 0.41
C ALA A 68 4.50 -1.07 -0.74
N GLY A 69 3.85 -2.23 -0.58
CA GLY A 69 2.90 -2.75 -1.58
C GLY A 69 1.68 -1.84 -1.78
N LEU A 70 1.11 -1.32 -0.69
CA LEU A 70 -0.05 -0.43 -0.72
C LEU A 70 0.30 0.95 -1.31
N SER A 71 1.46 1.51 -0.96
CA SER A 71 1.96 2.74 -1.57
C SER A 71 2.18 2.57 -3.07
N GLY A 72 2.84 1.48 -3.48
CA GLY A 72 3.05 1.20 -4.90
C GLY A 72 1.76 0.93 -5.67
N LEU A 73 0.74 0.34 -5.02
CA LEU A 73 -0.59 0.20 -5.62
C LEU A 73 -1.27 1.57 -5.81
N ALA A 74 -1.18 2.45 -4.81
CA ALA A 74 -1.73 3.81 -4.90
C ALA A 74 -1.08 4.62 -6.03
N GLU A 75 0.24 4.55 -6.16
CA GLU A 75 0.98 5.20 -7.26
C GLU A 75 0.49 4.68 -8.62
N LYS A 76 0.45 3.37 -8.83
CA LYS A 76 0.00 2.77 -10.09
C LYS A 76 -1.45 3.11 -10.43
N ALA A 77 -2.34 3.17 -9.43
CA ALA A 77 -3.73 3.54 -9.65
C ALA A 77 -3.86 5.02 -10.08
N ASN A 78 -3.09 5.93 -9.47
CA ASN A 78 -3.03 7.33 -9.89
C ASN A 78 -2.42 7.50 -11.28
N ASP A 79 -1.32 6.82 -11.58
CA ASP A 79 -0.68 6.83 -12.90
C ASP A 79 -1.62 6.30 -13.97
N GLY A 80 -2.32 5.20 -13.68
CA GLY A 80 -3.34 4.62 -14.55
C GLY A 80 -4.47 5.61 -14.82
N ALA A 81 -5.01 6.25 -13.78
CA ALA A 81 -6.06 7.26 -13.93
C ALA A 81 -5.60 8.44 -14.83
N ALA A 82 -4.37 8.95 -14.61
CA ALA A 82 -3.82 10.02 -15.44
C ALA A 82 -3.62 9.60 -16.90
N HIS A 83 -3.15 8.37 -17.13
CA HIS A 83 -2.96 7.83 -18.47
C HIS A 83 -4.29 7.69 -19.22
N PHE A 84 -5.33 7.17 -18.57
CA PHE A 84 -6.65 7.03 -19.18
C PHE A 84 -7.31 8.37 -19.50
N VAL A 85 -7.23 9.37 -18.62
CA VAL A 85 -7.71 10.73 -18.93
C VAL A 85 -7.02 11.29 -20.18
N LYS A 86 -5.69 11.21 -20.24
CA LYS A 86 -4.94 11.71 -21.39
C LYS A 86 -5.32 11.00 -22.69
N GLN A 87 -5.56 9.70 -22.63
CA GLN A 87 -5.98 8.93 -23.79
C GLN A 87 -7.40 9.30 -24.24
N ASP A 88 -8.31 9.53 -23.30
CA ASP A 88 -9.69 9.96 -23.60
C ASP A 88 -9.71 11.35 -24.25
N ASP A 89 -8.97 12.31 -23.69
CA ASP A 89 -8.82 13.66 -24.25
C ASP A 89 -8.26 13.64 -25.68
N ALA A 90 -7.22 12.83 -25.91
CA ALA A 90 -6.62 12.66 -27.24
C ALA A 90 -7.59 12.02 -28.23
N GLY A 91 -8.37 11.03 -27.79
CA GLY A 91 -9.42 10.40 -28.58
C GLY A 91 -10.53 11.39 -28.96
N ALA A 92 -11.02 12.16 -27.99
CA ALA A 92 -12.04 13.18 -28.20
C ALA A 92 -11.57 14.28 -29.17
N ALA A 93 -10.30 14.70 -29.07
CA ALA A 93 -9.70 15.65 -30.01
C ALA A 93 -9.64 15.09 -31.44
N ALA A 94 -9.21 13.83 -31.60
CA ALA A 94 -9.15 13.19 -32.91
C ALA A 94 -10.53 13.06 -33.57
N VAL A 95 -11.57 12.72 -32.78
CA VAL A 95 -12.96 12.64 -33.28
C VAL A 95 -13.48 14.00 -33.72
N ARG A 96 -13.21 15.07 -32.95
CA ARG A 96 -13.58 16.44 -33.34
C ARG A 96 -12.93 16.86 -34.66
N VAL A 97 -11.61 16.69 -34.77
CA VAL A 97 -10.85 17.02 -36.00
C VAL A 97 -11.37 16.23 -37.21
N ALA A 98 -11.70 14.95 -37.02
CA ALA A 98 -12.28 14.15 -38.10
C ALA A 98 -13.65 14.67 -38.53
N GLY A 99 -14.51 15.09 -37.58
CA GLY A 99 -15.83 15.66 -37.88
C GLY A 99 -15.78 16.99 -38.64
N GLU A 100 -14.83 17.87 -38.29
CA GLU A 100 -14.60 19.15 -38.98
C GLU A 100 -14.16 18.99 -40.45
N GLY A 101 -13.64 17.81 -40.84
CA GLY A 101 -13.25 17.51 -42.22
C GLY A 101 -14.39 17.10 -43.15
N PHE A 102 -15.63 17.00 -42.64
CA PHE A 102 -16.82 16.60 -43.40
C PHE A 102 -17.88 17.71 -43.56
N ASP A 103 -17.64 18.90 -43.00
CA ASP A 103 -18.43 20.14 -43.20
C ASP A 103 -17.73 21.07 -44.22
#